data_AF-A0A3L8D774-F1
#
_entry.id   AF-A0A3L8D774-F1
#
_cell.length_a   1.000
_cell.length_b   1.000
_cell.length_c   1.000
_cell.angle_alpha   90.00
_cell.angle_beta   90.00
_cell.angle_gamma   90.00
#
_symmetry.space_group_name_H-M   'P 1'
#
loop_
_entity.id
_entity.type
_entity.pdbx_description
1 polymer ?
#
loop_
_entity_poly.entity_id
_entity_poly.type
_entity_poly.pdbx_seq_one_letter_code
_entity_poly.pdbx_strand_id
1 'polypeptide(L)'
;MIVPIRLADEKKCKHVNLLYMQDPLDNVGHFAYIKNLSRLVSSQLSSIKRKKYICDRCLHFFHNNEKLKAHTADCQRMNDCAIVLLNEEDKWLSFTNYNRKERIPFVVYADLECILQKTGEDNPKLYHRHQVFSIGYYVRCNYDASLSGYRSCRDTDCIAWFVEQLKDLAHRVKAILSRNVPMKNLTRDECEKYNSATHCHICEKPFASDDTRVCDHCHLTGRYRGPAHSNCNLNYKDSYTIPIVFHNLSGYNSHFIIKEIATAFEGAIDVLPINKKKYISFTKHVNESDNKKWRNHVQLRFIDSYKFLSSSLDKLSSYLNKDKLRIVRSEFAHLSTNDFDLLTAKGRVPLRVRGLRRKIEDTRLPPRESFYSSLTGDTVSESDYAHAVNVWQRFTIRTLGEYSD
;
A
#
# COMPACT_ATOMS: atom_id res chain seq x y z
N MET A 1 10.44 16.11 -31.97
CA MET A 1 11.56 17.06 -32.12
C MET A 1 12.10 17.36 -30.72
N ILE A 2 13.41 17.24 -30.49
CA ILE A 2 14.00 17.56 -29.19
C ILE A 2 14.30 19.05 -29.16
N VAL A 3 13.83 19.75 -28.14
CA VAL A 3 14.07 21.19 -27.93
C VAL A 3 14.50 21.44 -26.48
N PRO A 4 15.35 22.43 -26.21
CA PRO A 4 15.69 22.81 -24.84
C PRO A 4 14.48 23.50 -24.18
N ILE A 5 14.04 22.97 -23.02
CA ILE A 5 12.90 23.52 -22.25
C ILE A 5 13.39 24.50 -21.17
N ARG A 6 14.52 24.19 -20.54
CA ARG A 6 15.15 25.02 -19.53
C ARG A 6 16.66 24.88 -19.62
N LEU A 7 17.36 26.01 -19.67
CA LEU A 7 18.81 26.06 -19.59
C LEU A 7 19.24 26.43 -18.18
N ALA A 8 20.41 25.91 -17.76
CA ALA A 8 21.05 26.39 -16.55
C ALA A 8 21.85 27.66 -16.86
N ASP A 9 21.73 28.67 -16.00
CA ASP A 9 22.46 29.93 -16.12
C ASP A 9 23.97 29.69 -16.13
N GLU A 10 24.44 28.82 -15.21
CA GLU A 10 25.83 28.42 -15.07
C GLU A 10 26.01 26.90 -15.12
N LYS A 11 26.98 26.44 -15.90
CA LYS A 11 27.39 25.03 -15.90
C LYS A 11 28.42 24.77 -14.80
N LYS A 12 28.04 23.94 -13.83
CA LYS A 12 28.93 23.45 -12.77
C LYS A 12 29.77 22.25 -13.24
N CYS A 13 30.83 21.92 -12.48
CA CYS A 13 31.70 20.76 -12.76
C CYS A 13 30.95 19.42 -12.84
N LYS A 14 29.85 19.29 -12.09
CA LYS A 14 28.85 18.23 -12.23
C LYS A 14 27.58 18.83 -12.81
N HIS A 15 27.35 18.60 -14.09
CA HIS A 15 26.17 19.07 -14.81
C HIS A 15 25.40 17.89 -15.40
N VAL A 16 24.08 17.91 -15.24
CA VAL A 16 23.18 16.81 -15.60
C VAL A 16 22.11 17.34 -16.56
N ASN A 17 22.06 16.78 -17.76
CA ASN A 17 21.00 17.09 -18.72
C ASN A 17 19.83 16.13 -18.54
N LEU A 18 18.61 16.66 -18.45
CA LEU A 18 17.38 15.87 -18.31
C LEU A 18 16.52 16.00 -19.58
N LEU A 19 15.93 14.90 -20.01
CA LEU A 19 14.92 14.84 -21.06
C LEU A 19 13.54 14.79 -20.41
N TYR A 20 12.68 15.75 -20.74
CA TYR A 20 11.28 15.71 -20.38
C TYR A 20 10.49 15.00 -21.49
N MET A 21 9.70 13.99 -21.13
CA MET A 21 8.82 13.26 -22.04
C MET A 21 7.41 13.38 -21.50
N GLN A 22 6.51 13.96 -22.29
CA GLN A 22 5.09 14.06 -21.97
C GLN A 22 4.35 12.96 -22.71
N ASP A 23 3.51 12.20 -21.99
CA ASP A 23 2.61 11.25 -22.62
C ASP A 23 1.45 12.02 -23.27
N PRO A 24 1.11 11.80 -24.56
CA PRO A 24 -0.04 12.47 -25.18
C PRO A 24 -1.38 12.08 -24.57
N LEU A 25 -1.47 10.94 -23.88
CA LEU A 25 -2.71 10.39 -23.34
C LEU A 25 -2.91 10.72 -21.85
N ASP A 26 -1.82 10.99 -21.13
CA ASP A 26 -1.82 11.35 -19.71
C ASP A 26 -1.07 12.67 -19.52
N ASN A 27 -1.64 13.63 -18.79
CA ASN A 27 -0.97 14.90 -18.42
C ASN A 27 0.25 14.72 -17.49
N VAL A 28 0.82 13.52 -17.42
CA VAL A 28 1.99 13.16 -16.61
C VAL A 28 3.23 13.19 -17.50
N GLY A 29 4.14 14.11 -17.18
CA GLY A 29 5.46 14.15 -17.81
C GLY A 29 6.53 13.46 -16.95
N HIS A 30 7.44 12.74 -17.59
CA HIS A 30 8.55 12.05 -16.96
C HIS A 30 9.89 12.70 -17.29
N PHE A 31 10.79 12.79 -16.31
CA PHE A 31 12.18 13.21 -16.52
C PHE A 31 13.10 12.00 -16.62
N ALA A 32 13.92 11.94 -17.67
CA ALA A 32 14.93 10.92 -17.88
C ALA A 32 16.33 11.53 -17.98
N TYR A 33 17.33 10.89 -17.38
CA TYR A 33 18.71 11.39 -17.45
C TYR A 33 19.36 11.14 -18.82
N ILE A 34 19.84 12.20 -19.45
CA ILE A 34 20.61 12.13 -20.70
C ILE A 34 22.08 11.84 -20.37
N LYS A 35 22.47 10.57 -20.45
CA LYS A 35 23.87 10.15 -20.28
C LYS A 35 24.79 10.67 -21.39
N ASN A 36 24.28 10.78 -22.61
CA ASN A 36 25.06 11.20 -23.77
C ASN A 36 24.16 11.86 -24.83
N LEU A 37 24.20 13.19 -24.90
CA LEU A 37 23.39 13.97 -25.84
C LEU A 37 23.73 13.68 -27.31
N SER A 38 25.02 13.47 -27.60
CA SER A 38 25.48 13.13 -28.96
C SER A 38 24.81 11.85 -29.46
N ARG A 39 24.80 10.78 -28.67
CA ARG A 39 24.14 9.51 -29.05
C ARG A 39 22.63 9.63 -29.18
N LEU A 40 22.00 10.47 -28.36
CA LEU A 40 20.55 10.66 -28.36
C LEU A 40 20.06 11.32 -29.67
N VAL A 41 20.80 12.32 -30.16
CA VAL A 41 20.37 13.16 -31.29
C VAL A 41 21.08 12.78 -32.60
N SER A 42 22.23 12.09 -32.56
CA SER A 42 23.04 11.82 -33.75
C SER A 42 22.30 11.10 -34.87
N SER A 43 21.41 10.17 -34.52
CA SER A 43 20.63 9.37 -35.47
C SER A 43 19.61 10.19 -36.26
N GLN A 44 19.14 11.31 -35.71
CA GLN A 44 18.21 12.23 -36.37
C GLN A 44 18.92 13.18 -37.34
N LEU A 45 20.24 13.36 -37.18
CA LEU A 45 20.99 14.40 -37.90
C LEU A 45 21.80 13.87 -39.10
N SER A 46 22.26 12.61 -39.09
CA SER A 46 22.83 11.99 -40.30
C SER A 46 23.00 10.47 -40.14
N SER A 47 23.10 9.77 -41.27
CA SER A 47 23.39 8.33 -41.36
C SER A 47 24.85 7.94 -41.07
N ILE A 48 25.75 8.94 -40.92
CA ILE A 48 27.20 8.72 -40.76
C ILE A 48 27.56 8.52 -39.28
N LYS A 49 28.20 7.40 -38.96
CA LYS A 49 28.61 6.97 -37.61
C LYS A 49 29.83 7.72 -37.05
N ARG A 50 29.94 9.04 -37.23
CA ARG A 50 31.01 9.87 -36.63
C ARG A 50 30.51 10.58 -35.38
N LYS A 51 31.39 10.72 -34.37
CA LYS A 51 31.07 11.45 -33.14
C LYS A 51 30.78 12.92 -33.46
N LYS A 52 29.60 13.41 -33.08
CA LYS A 52 29.19 14.82 -33.23
C LYS A 52 29.27 15.54 -31.90
N TYR A 53 29.71 16.78 -31.92
CA TYR A 53 29.73 17.67 -30.75
C TYR A 53 28.51 18.58 -30.82
N ILE A 54 27.59 18.47 -29.87
CA ILE A 54 26.31 19.18 -29.91
C ILE A 54 26.30 20.23 -28.80
N CYS A 55 25.93 21.47 -29.14
CA CYS A 55 25.64 22.49 -28.14
C CYS A 55 24.30 22.17 -27.47
N ASP A 56 24.26 22.03 -26.15
CA ASP A 56 23.02 21.76 -25.41
C ASP A 56 22.08 22.97 -25.27
N ARG A 57 22.53 24.17 -25.66
CA ARG A 57 21.70 25.39 -25.68
C ARG A 57 20.91 25.56 -26.97
N CYS A 58 21.54 25.40 -28.14
CA CYS A 58 20.90 25.62 -29.45
C CYS A 58 20.71 24.32 -30.26
N LEU A 59 21.23 23.18 -29.76
CA LEU A 59 21.25 21.88 -30.44
C LEU A 59 21.99 21.86 -31.79
N HIS A 60 22.75 22.90 -32.12
CA HIS A 60 23.62 22.93 -33.29
C HIS A 60 24.77 21.94 -33.12
N PHE A 61 25.13 21.25 -34.21
CA PHE A 61 26.18 20.23 -34.21
C PHE A 61 27.46 20.72 -34.88
N PHE A 62 28.58 20.25 -34.35
CA PHE A 62 29.92 20.53 -34.83
C PHE A 62 30.70 19.24 -34.98
N HIS A 63 31.65 19.21 -35.91
CA HIS A 63 32.53 18.06 -36.13
C HIS A 63 33.75 18.06 -35.21
N ASN A 64 34.12 19.23 -34.66
CA ASN A 64 35.30 19.41 -33.80
C ASN A 64 34.88 20.02 -32.46
N ASN A 65 35.53 19.59 -31.38
CA ASN A 65 35.26 20.09 -30.02
C ASN A 65 35.66 21.57 -29.84
N GLU A 66 36.73 22.01 -30.52
CA GLU A 66 37.20 23.41 -30.48
C GLU A 66 36.16 24.37 -31.04
N LYS A 67 35.52 24.00 -32.16
CA LYS A 67 34.42 24.78 -32.76
C LYS A 67 33.21 24.86 -31.84
N LEU A 68 32.89 23.76 -31.14
CA LEU A 68 31.83 23.77 -30.13
C LEU A 68 32.17 24.72 -28.97
N LYS A 69 33.41 24.71 -28.47
CA LYS A 69 33.84 25.60 -27.38
C LYS A 69 33.76 27.07 -27.78
N ALA A 70 34.25 27.42 -28.97
CA ALA A 70 34.14 28.78 -29.51
C ALA A 70 32.66 29.21 -29.61
N HIS A 71 31.82 28.37 -30.22
CA HIS A 71 30.39 28.64 -30.34
C HIS A 71 29.67 28.75 -28.98
N THR A 72 30.06 27.95 -27.98
CA THR A 72 29.39 27.95 -26.67
C THR A 72 29.54 29.30 -25.97
N ALA A 73 30.68 29.98 -26.12
CA ALA A 73 30.91 31.29 -25.53
C ALA A 73 30.00 32.38 -26.12
N ASP A 74 29.66 32.27 -27.41
CA ASP A 74 28.79 33.23 -28.10
C ASP A 74 27.31 32.86 -27.91
N CYS A 75 26.99 31.57 -28.02
CA CYS A 75 25.65 31.04 -27.78
C CYS A 75 25.17 31.30 -26.35
N GLN A 76 26.07 31.30 -25.36
CA GLN A 76 25.71 31.65 -23.99
C GLN A 76 25.29 33.11 -23.82
N ARG A 77 25.81 34.02 -24.66
CA ARG A 77 25.51 35.46 -24.61
C ARG A 77 24.26 35.84 -25.41
N MET A 78 23.92 35.06 -26.43
CA MET A 78 22.87 35.41 -27.39
C MET A 78 21.61 34.57 -27.30
N ASN A 79 21.69 33.35 -26.78
CA ASN A 79 20.58 32.38 -26.83
C ASN A 79 19.93 32.23 -25.44
N ASP A 80 18.91 33.04 -25.22
CA ASP A 80 17.96 32.89 -24.12
C ASP A 80 16.86 31.93 -24.56
N CYS A 81 16.84 30.71 -24.02
CA CYS A 81 15.71 29.82 -24.25
C CYS A 81 14.46 30.40 -23.58
N ALA A 82 13.36 30.48 -24.32
CA ALA A 82 12.05 30.79 -23.76
C ALA A 82 11.68 29.70 -22.75
N ILE A 83 11.69 30.05 -21.46
CA ILE A 83 11.21 29.17 -20.40
C ILE A 83 9.69 29.16 -20.49
N VAL A 84 9.12 28.07 -20.98
CA VAL A 84 7.67 27.85 -20.87
C VAL A 84 7.40 27.34 -19.46
N LEU A 85 7.12 28.26 -18.53
CA LEU A 85 6.53 27.92 -17.25
C LEU A 85 5.06 27.55 -17.45
N LEU A 86 4.52 26.76 -16.52
CA LEU A 86 3.06 26.60 -16.41
C LEU A 86 2.44 27.99 -16.32
N ASN A 87 1.41 28.24 -17.13
CA ASN A 87 0.72 29.53 -17.14
C ASN A 87 0.02 29.75 -15.79
N GLU A 88 -0.52 30.96 -15.56
CA GLU A 88 -1.26 31.28 -14.33
C GLU A 88 -2.44 30.33 -14.05
N GLU A 89 -2.95 29.65 -15.09
CA GLU A 89 -4.04 28.67 -15.00
C GLU A 89 -3.56 27.29 -14.50
N ASP A 90 -2.37 26.85 -14.91
CA ASP A 90 -1.77 25.54 -14.58
C ASP A 90 -0.88 25.57 -13.33
N LYS A 91 -0.78 26.73 -12.65
CA LYS A 91 0.05 26.87 -11.44
C LYS A 91 -0.43 26.03 -10.25
N TRP A 92 -1.68 25.59 -10.26
CA TRP A 92 -2.31 24.86 -9.15
C TRP A 92 -2.48 23.38 -9.45
N LEU A 93 -1.96 22.53 -8.54
CA LEU A 93 -2.28 21.11 -8.55
C LEU A 93 -3.69 20.90 -7.97
N SER A 94 -4.56 20.25 -8.73
CA SER A 94 -5.90 19.87 -8.29
C SER A 94 -6.05 18.36 -8.21
N PHE A 95 -6.84 17.90 -7.24
CA PHE A 95 -7.14 16.48 -7.11
C PHE A 95 -8.28 16.11 -8.06
N THR A 96 -8.03 15.23 -9.01
CA THR A 96 -9.03 14.88 -10.05
C THR A 96 -9.80 13.60 -9.74
N ASN A 97 -9.19 12.66 -9.02
CA ASN A 97 -9.75 11.33 -8.74
C ASN A 97 -10.61 11.33 -7.48
N TYR A 98 -11.70 12.11 -7.47
CA TYR A 98 -12.52 12.34 -6.30
C TYR A 98 -13.09 11.07 -5.66
N ASN A 99 -13.34 10.01 -6.44
CA ASN A 99 -13.76 8.70 -5.92
C ASN A 99 -12.78 8.12 -4.87
N ARG A 100 -11.49 8.47 -4.94
CA ARG A 100 -10.49 8.06 -3.94
C ARG A 100 -10.58 8.83 -2.61
N LYS A 101 -11.41 9.88 -2.52
CA LYS A 101 -11.76 10.53 -1.25
C LYS A 101 -12.72 9.66 -0.43
N GLU A 102 -13.47 8.76 -1.08
CA GLU A 102 -14.42 7.89 -0.39
C GLU A 102 -13.67 6.88 0.50
N ARG A 103 -14.16 6.71 1.73
CA ARG A 103 -13.61 5.71 2.64
C ARG A 103 -13.99 4.32 2.15
N ILE A 104 -12.98 3.47 2.04
CA ILE A 104 -13.17 2.06 1.70
C ILE A 104 -14.03 1.39 2.79
N PRO A 105 -15.07 0.63 2.42
CA PRO A 105 -16.02 0.08 3.38
C PRO A 105 -15.43 -1.02 4.25
N PHE A 106 -14.55 -1.85 3.69
CA PHE A 106 -13.91 -2.99 4.36
C PHE A 106 -12.40 -2.94 4.19
N VAL A 107 -11.67 -3.19 5.27
CA VAL A 107 -10.21 -3.34 5.28
C VAL A 107 -9.84 -4.55 6.12
N VAL A 108 -8.85 -5.32 5.68
CA VAL A 108 -8.31 -6.45 6.46
C VAL A 108 -6.92 -6.10 6.91
N TYR A 109 -6.64 -6.28 8.21
CA TYR A 109 -5.29 -6.23 8.75
C TYR A 109 -4.90 -7.65 9.15
N ALA A 110 -3.75 -8.12 8.72
CA ALA A 110 -3.33 -9.49 8.98
C ALA A 110 -1.85 -9.56 9.34
N ASP A 111 -1.52 -10.57 10.14
CA ASP A 111 -0.15 -10.94 10.45
C ASP A 111 -0.01 -12.46 10.58
N LEU A 112 1.21 -12.96 10.36
CA LEU A 112 1.49 -14.39 10.38
C LEU A 112 2.72 -14.70 11.21
N GLU A 113 2.67 -15.83 11.90
CA GLU A 113 3.76 -16.33 12.71
C GLU A 113 4.36 -17.58 12.08
N CYS A 114 5.69 -17.63 12.09
CA CYS A 114 6.45 -18.70 11.47
C CYS A 114 7.39 -19.34 12.48
N ILE A 115 7.58 -20.66 12.35
CA ILE A 115 8.61 -21.39 13.05
C ILE A 115 9.79 -21.67 12.12
N LEU A 116 11.00 -21.61 12.70
CA LEU A 116 12.25 -21.88 12.01
C LEU A 116 12.59 -23.36 12.12
N GLN A 117 12.38 -24.10 11.04
CA GLN A 117 12.81 -25.49 10.91
C GLN A 117 14.26 -25.51 10.41
N LYS A 118 15.14 -26.22 11.10
CA LYS A 118 16.49 -26.50 10.59
C LYS A 118 16.38 -27.42 9.38
N THR A 119 16.95 -27.00 8.25
CA THR A 119 17.17 -27.88 7.10
C THR A 119 18.27 -28.88 7.46
N GLY A 120 18.12 -30.16 7.07
CA GLY A 120 19.17 -31.17 7.24
C GLY A 120 20.49 -30.77 6.58
N GLU A 121 21.57 -31.46 6.93
CA GLU A 121 22.97 -31.12 6.64
C GLU A 121 23.36 -30.96 5.14
N ASP A 122 22.44 -31.19 4.20
CA ASP A 122 22.73 -31.29 2.77
C ASP A 122 22.85 -29.96 2.00
N ASN A 123 22.67 -28.79 2.64
CA ASN A 123 22.91 -27.52 1.94
C ASN A 123 23.40 -26.36 2.84
N PRO A 124 24.70 -26.01 2.82
CA PRO A 124 25.29 -24.99 3.70
C PRO A 124 24.81 -23.55 3.42
N LYS A 125 23.97 -23.33 2.39
CA LYS A 125 23.40 -22.03 2.03
C LYS A 125 21.96 -21.81 2.54
N LEU A 126 21.31 -22.83 3.12
CA LEU A 126 19.90 -22.77 3.56
C LEU A 126 19.81 -22.96 5.09
N TYR A 127 20.05 -21.89 5.83
CA TYR A 127 20.18 -21.94 7.29
C TYR A 127 18.90 -22.38 8.02
N HIS A 128 17.72 -21.91 7.60
CA HIS A 128 16.43 -22.30 8.19
C HIS A 128 15.30 -22.20 7.15
N ARG A 129 14.38 -23.17 7.16
CA ARG A 129 13.11 -23.11 6.42
C ARG A 129 12.04 -22.53 7.34
N HIS A 130 11.39 -21.46 6.88
CA HIS A 130 10.30 -20.82 7.60
C HIS A 130 9.00 -21.55 7.25
N GLN A 131 8.30 -22.04 8.26
CA GLN A 131 6.99 -22.67 8.11
C GLN A 131 5.97 -21.84 8.89
N VAL A 132 4.94 -21.36 8.22
CA VAL A 132 3.84 -20.62 8.86
C VAL A 132 3.06 -21.62 9.72
N PHE A 133 2.67 -21.19 10.92
CA PHE A 133 1.88 -22.02 11.84
C PHE A 133 0.69 -21.32 12.46
N SER A 134 0.68 -19.99 12.46
CA SER A 134 -0.46 -19.20 12.91
C SER A 134 -0.65 -18.01 11.99
N ILE A 135 -1.90 -17.64 11.78
CA ILE A 135 -2.30 -16.43 11.08
C ILE A 135 -3.45 -15.79 11.83
N GLY A 136 -3.33 -14.49 12.09
CA GLY A 136 -4.37 -13.67 12.70
C GLY A 136 -4.78 -12.57 11.74
N TYR A 137 -6.08 -12.30 11.62
CA TYR A 137 -6.54 -11.15 10.87
C TYR A 137 -7.76 -10.48 11.52
N TYR A 138 -7.83 -9.17 11.33
CA TYR A 138 -8.93 -8.33 11.77
C TYR A 138 -9.61 -7.70 10.54
N VAL A 139 -10.91 -7.95 10.40
CA VAL A 139 -11.74 -7.25 9.41
C VAL A 139 -12.30 -6.01 10.06
N ARG A 140 -12.04 -4.84 9.47
CA ARG A 140 -12.65 -3.57 9.87
C ARG A 140 -13.68 -3.14 8.85
N CYS A 141 -14.92 -2.97 9.30
CA CYS A 141 -15.98 -2.32 8.54
C CYS A 141 -16.15 -0.86 9.02
N ASN A 142 -16.18 0.11 8.10
CA ASN A 142 -16.22 1.53 8.46
C ASN A 142 -17.64 2.05 8.75
N TYR A 143 -18.68 1.39 8.26
CA TYR A 143 -20.07 1.85 8.42
C TYR A 143 -20.89 1.03 9.42
N ASP A 144 -20.49 -0.22 9.71
CA ASP A 144 -21.15 -1.10 10.68
C ASP A 144 -20.11 -1.84 11.52
N ALA A 145 -20.05 -1.53 12.82
CA ALA A 145 -19.10 -2.16 13.73
C ALA A 145 -19.37 -3.66 13.94
N SER A 146 -20.61 -4.13 13.78
CA SER A 146 -20.98 -5.54 13.98
C SER A 146 -20.38 -6.47 12.92
N LEU A 147 -20.01 -5.92 11.76
CA LEU A 147 -19.33 -6.65 10.68
C LEU A 147 -17.80 -6.67 10.86
N SER A 148 -17.29 -5.98 11.89
CA SER A 148 -15.87 -6.05 12.24
C SER A 148 -15.61 -7.22 13.16
N GLY A 149 -14.42 -7.81 13.08
CA GLY A 149 -14.06 -8.90 13.99
C GLY A 149 -12.67 -9.46 13.75
N TYR A 150 -12.10 -10.01 14.82
CA TYR A 150 -10.84 -10.74 14.82
C TYR A 150 -11.07 -12.24 14.58
N ARG A 151 -10.20 -12.86 13.81
CA ARG A 151 -10.15 -14.32 13.61
C ARG A 151 -8.69 -14.76 13.54
N SER A 152 -8.39 -15.91 14.12
CA SER A 152 -7.08 -16.55 14.04
C SER A 152 -7.22 -18.04 13.75
N CYS A 153 -6.16 -18.61 13.19
CA CYS A 153 -6.04 -20.04 12.96
C CYS A 153 -4.61 -20.47 13.21
N ARG A 154 -4.44 -21.49 14.04
CA ARG A 154 -3.17 -22.09 14.40
C ARG A 154 -3.13 -23.53 13.90
N ASP A 155 -2.60 -23.71 12.69
CA ASP A 155 -2.50 -25.03 12.05
C ASP A 155 -1.43 -25.02 10.94
N THR A 156 -1.05 -26.19 10.45
CA THR A 156 -0.16 -26.35 9.28
C THR A 156 -0.77 -25.81 8.00
N ASP A 157 -2.09 -25.82 7.89
CA ASP A 157 -2.84 -25.36 6.70
C ASP A 157 -3.48 -23.97 6.91
N CYS A 158 -2.94 -23.19 7.86
CA CYS A 158 -3.42 -21.85 8.19
C CYS A 158 -3.49 -20.89 7.00
N ILE A 159 -2.56 -21.00 6.03
CA ILE A 159 -2.58 -20.17 4.82
C ILE A 159 -3.76 -20.53 3.91
N ALA A 160 -4.05 -21.82 3.72
CA ALA A 160 -5.19 -22.27 2.91
C ALA A 160 -6.51 -21.83 3.56
N TRP A 161 -6.63 -22.03 4.88
CA TRP A 161 -7.76 -21.54 5.66
C TRP A 161 -7.94 -20.02 5.51
N PHE A 162 -6.86 -19.24 5.62
CA PHE A 162 -6.92 -17.79 5.48
C PHE A 162 -7.40 -17.36 4.08
N VAL A 163 -6.90 -18.02 3.04
CA VAL A 163 -7.31 -17.75 1.66
C VAL A 163 -8.79 -18.09 1.42
N GLU A 164 -9.29 -19.18 2.02
CA GLU A 164 -10.71 -19.52 2.00
C GLU A 164 -11.56 -18.47 2.74
N GLN A 165 -11.12 -18.03 3.93
CA GLN A 165 -11.80 -16.96 4.66
C GLN A 165 -11.87 -15.65 3.88
N LEU A 166 -10.82 -15.31 3.13
CA LEU A 166 -10.79 -14.13 2.25
C LEU A 166 -11.75 -14.27 1.06
N LYS A 167 -11.88 -15.48 0.49
CA LYS A 167 -12.84 -15.77 -0.58
C LYS A 167 -14.27 -15.58 -0.07
N ASP A 168 -14.59 -16.13 1.10
CA ASP A 168 -15.92 -15.97 1.71
C ASP A 168 -16.20 -14.52 2.07
N LEU A 169 -15.21 -13.80 2.58
CA LEU A 169 -15.31 -12.36 2.83
C LEU A 169 -15.63 -11.60 1.53
N ALA A 170 -14.96 -11.92 0.43
CA ALA A 170 -15.22 -11.27 -0.85
C ALA A 170 -16.65 -11.49 -1.33
N HIS A 171 -17.20 -12.70 -1.23
CA HIS A 171 -18.60 -12.98 -1.59
C HIS A 171 -19.59 -12.23 -0.68
N ARG A 172 -19.36 -12.21 0.64
CA ARG A 172 -20.19 -11.44 1.58
C ARG A 172 -20.17 -9.95 1.25
N VAL A 173 -18.99 -9.38 1.02
CA VAL A 173 -18.84 -7.96 0.68
C VAL A 173 -19.52 -7.66 -0.65
N LYS A 174 -19.41 -8.54 -1.66
CA LYS A 174 -20.11 -8.37 -2.94
C LYS A 174 -21.63 -8.31 -2.75
N ALA A 175 -22.19 -9.23 -1.96
CA ALA A 175 -23.62 -9.25 -1.68
C ALA A 175 -24.09 -7.94 -1.02
N ILE A 176 -23.27 -7.39 -0.13
CA ILE A 176 -23.55 -6.10 0.53
C ILE A 176 -23.45 -4.94 -0.47
N LEU A 177 -22.35 -4.85 -1.24
CA LEU A 177 -22.14 -3.78 -2.23
C LEU A 177 -23.14 -3.81 -3.38
N SER A 178 -23.73 -4.98 -3.66
CA SER A 178 -24.77 -5.12 -4.69
C SER A 178 -26.15 -4.63 -4.22
N ARG A 179 -26.34 -4.45 -2.91
CA ARG A 179 -27.58 -3.96 -2.32
C ARG A 179 -27.52 -2.43 -2.21
N ASN A 180 -28.00 -1.73 -3.24
CA ASN A 180 -28.13 -0.27 -3.18
C ASN A 180 -29.23 0.12 -2.20
N VAL A 181 -28.86 0.59 -1.00
CA VAL A 181 -29.79 1.11 -0.01
C VAL A 181 -30.30 2.47 -0.50
N PRO A 182 -31.63 2.66 -0.65
CA PRO A 182 -32.18 3.95 -1.06
C PRO A 182 -31.82 5.05 -0.07
N MET A 183 -31.71 6.27 -0.59
CA MET A 183 -31.50 7.46 0.23
C MET A 183 -32.63 7.61 1.25
N LYS A 184 -32.27 7.91 2.50
CA LYS A 184 -33.23 8.31 3.53
C LYS A 184 -33.81 9.68 3.19
N ASN A 185 -35.03 9.94 3.64
CA ASN A 185 -35.62 11.27 3.51
C ASN A 185 -34.74 12.30 4.22
N LEU A 186 -34.50 13.42 3.53
CA LEU A 186 -33.74 14.54 4.07
C LEU A 186 -34.46 15.11 5.28
N THR A 187 -33.69 15.45 6.31
CA THR A 187 -34.18 16.29 7.41
C THR A 187 -34.41 17.71 6.91
N ARG A 188 -35.19 18.50 7.67
CA ARG A 188 -35.44 19.90 7.33
C ARG A 188 -34.13 20.70 7.19
N ASP A 189 -33.20 20.53 8.12
CA ASP A 189 -31.89 21.19 8.10
C ASP A 189 -31.05 20.77 6.88
N GLU A 190 -31.11 19.50 6.47
CA GLU A 190 -30.41 19.02 5.27
C GLU A 190 -31.04 19.58 3.99
N CYS A 191 -32.37 19.70 3.93
CA CYS A 191 -33.06 20.38 2.83
C CYS A 191 -32.63 21.85 2.72
N GLU A 192 -32.58 22.58 3.84
CA GLU A 192 -32.15 23.97 3.87
C GLU A 192 -30.69 24.10 3.38
N LYS A 193 -29.79 23.23 3.86
CA LYS A 193 -28.38 23.18 3.42
C LYS A 193 -28.25 22.83 1.95
N TYR A 194 -29.00 21.86 1.46
CA TYR A 194 -28.99 21.46 0.05
C TYR A 194 -29.45 22.60 -0.85
N ASN A 195 -30.55 23.29 -0.48
CA ASN A 195 -31.13 24.37 -1.29
C ASN A 195 -30.21 25.59 -1.37
N SER A 196 -29.57 25.95 -0.25
CA SER A 196 -28.63 27.09 -0.14
C SER A 196 -27.20 26.79 -0.60
N ALA A 197 -26.88 25.53 -0.91
CA ALA A 197 -25.53 25.15 -1.29
C ALA A 197 -25.10 25.76 -2.62
N THR A 198 -23.95 26.45 -2.58
CA THR A 198 -23.31 27.08 -3.74
C THR A 198 -22.21 26.23 -4.35
N HIS A 199 -21.69 25.23 -3.63
CA HIS A 199 -20.57 24.39 -4.07
C HIS A 199 -20.89 22.89 -3.95
N CYS A 200 -20.35 22.11 -4.88
CA CYS A 200 -20.41 20.66 -4.87
C CYS A 200 -19.48 20.10 -3.78
N HIS A 201 -19.99 19.22 -2.90
CA HIS A 201 -19.17 18.67 -1.81
C HIS A 201 -18.07 17.69 -2.27
N ILE A 202 -18.17 17.16 -3.51
CA ILE A 202 -17.23 16.18 -4.07
C ILE A 202 -16.01 16.87 -4.68
N CYS A 203 -16.28 17.76 -5.65
CA CYS A 203 -15.24 18.46 -6.40
C CYS A 203 -14.90 19.84 -5.84
N GLU A 204 -15.68 20.34 -4.87
CA GLU A 204 -15.49 21.63 -4.20
C GLU A 204 -15.62 22.84 -5.14
N LYS A 205 -16.11 22.64 -6.37
CA LYS A 205 -16.37 23.70 -7.35
C LYS A 205 -17.79 24.27 -7.18
N PRO A 206 -18.00 25.57 -7.52
CA PRO A 206 -19.32 26.17 -7.50
C PRO A 206 -20.26 25.52 -8.53
N PHE A 207 -21.56 25.54 -8.24
CA PHE A 207 -22.59 25.17 -9.21
C PHE A 207 -22.80 26.31 -10.21
N ALA A 208 -22.74 26.02 -11.51
CA ALA A 208 -23.15 26.94 -12.56
C ALA A 208 -24.69 27.02 -12.64
N SER A 209 -25.21 28.04 -13.33
CA SER A 209 -26.66 28.25 -13.48
C SER A 209 -27.38 27.12 -14.21
N ASP A 210 -26.67 26.37 -15.05
CA ASP A 210 -27.14 25.22 -15.84
C ASP A 210 -26.84 23.86 -15.18
N ASP A 211 -26.12 23.84 -14.05
CA ASP A 211 -25.77 22.60 -13.38
C ASP A 211 -26.98 21.95 -12.71
N THR A 212 -27.17 20.65 -12.97
CA THR A 212 -28.14 19.84 -12.22
C THR A 212 -27.52 19.41 -10.89
N ARG A 213 -27.98 20.04 -9.81
CA ARG A 213 -27.63 19.69 -8.43
C ARG A 213 -28.39 18.43 -8.01
N VAL A 214 -27.69 17.43 -7.50
CA VAL A 214 -28.26 16.15 -7.03
C VAL A 214 -27.88 15.87 -5.58
N CYS A 215 -28.67 15.04 -4.91
CA CYS A 215 -28.39 14.59 -3.56
C CYS A 215 -27.51 13.34 -3.59
N ASP A 216 -26.23 13.49 -3.22
CA ASP A 216 -25.36 12.35 -3.02
C ASP A 216 -25.66 11.67 -1.68
N HIS A 217 -25.57 10.35 -1.66
CA HIS A 217 -25.82 9.55 -0.47
C HIS A 217 -24.97 8.28 -0.47
N CYS A 218 -24.78 7.73 0.72
CA CYS A 218 -24.07 6.47 0.88
C CYS A 218 -24.97 5.28 0.51
N HIS A 219 -24.63 4.50 -0.51
CA HIS A 219 -25.40 3.33 -0.93
C HIS A 219 -25.41 2.18 0.10
N LEU A 220 -24.53 2.22 1.11
CA LEU A 220 -24.48 1.22 2.17
C LEU A 220 -25.38 1.56 3.37
N THR A 221 -25.60 2.85 3.65
CA THR A 221 -26.33 3.30 4.84
C THR A 221 -27.59 4.12 4.54
N GLY A 222 -27.75 4.56 3.28
CA GLY A 222 -28.78 5.49 2.83
C GLY A 222 -28.60 6.93 3.33
N ARG A 223 -27.53 7.23 4.08
CA ARG A 223 -27.31 8.56 4.67
C ARG A 223 -26.90 9.58 3.60
N TYR A 224 -27.53 10.74 3.63
CA TYR A 224 -27.18 11.89 2.82
C TYR A 224 -25.75 12.36 3.12
N ARG A 225 -25.00 12.70 2.07
CA ARG A 225 -23.61 13.19 2.16
C ARG A 225 -23.51 14.67 1.84
N GLY A 226 -24.20 15.10 0.79
CA GLY A 226 -24.17 16.49 0.39
C GLY A 226 -24.70 16.74 -1.02
N PRO A 227 -24.77 18.02 -1.41
CA PRO A 227 -25.11 18.43 -2.76
C PRO A 227 -23.93 18.13 -3.68
N ALA A 228 -24.20 17.56 -4.85
CA ALA A 228 -23.18 17.25 -5.85
C ALA A 228 -23.64 17.62 -7.25
N HIS A 229 -22.69 17.84 -8.17
CA HIS A 229 -22.99 17.83 -9.60
C HIS A 229 -23.46 16.43 -9.99
N SER A 230 -24.43 16.33 -10.90
CA SER A 230 -24.90 15.04 -11.43
C SER A 230 -23.74 14.15 -11.90
N ASN A 231 -22.79 14.70 -12.66
CA ASN A 231 -21.62 13.94 -13.13
C ASN A 231 -20.65 13.56 -11.99
N CYS A 232 -20.43 14.43 -11.00
CA CYS A 232 -19.60 14.09 -9.84
C CYS A 232 -20.21 12.91 -9.07
N ASN A 233 -21.51 12.97 -8.81
CA ASN A 233 -22.26 11.93 -8.12
C ASN A 233 -22.19 10.59 -8.86
N LEU A 234 -22.41 10.59 -10.18
CA LEU A 234 -22.32 9.38 -11.00
C LEU A 234 -20.94 8.73 -10.97
N ASN A 235 -19.87 9.50 -10.79
CA ASN A 235 -18.50 8.99 -10.73
C ASN A 235 -18.01 8.69 -9.31
N TYR A 236 -18.75 9.11 -8.28
CA TYR A 236 -18.44 8.88 -6.88
C TYR A 236 -19.06 7.56 -6.43
N LYS A 237 -18.41 6.46 -6.80
CA LYS A 237 -18.88 5.10 -6.58
C LYS A 237 -18.03 4.37 -5.56
N ASP A 238 -18.71 3.54 -4.76
CA ASP A 238 -18.10 2.61 -3.83
C ASP A 238 -17.07 1.71 -4.54
N SER A 239 -15.91 1.56 -3.90
CA SER A 239 -14.86 0.66 -4.39
C SER A 239 -15.18 -0.79 -4.05
N TYR A 240 -15.05 -1.66 -5.05
CA TYR A 240 -15.10 -3.11 -4.89
C TYR A 240 -13.75 -3.71 -4.48
N THR A 241 -12.76 -2.87 -4.12
CA THR A 241 -11.45 -3.32 -3.66
C THR A 241 -11.41 -3.42 -2.14
N ILE A 242 -11.08 -4.61 -1.64
CA ILE A 242 -10.79 -4.87 -0.23
C ILE A 242 -9.26 -4.87 -0.06
N PRO A 243 -8.67 -3.84 0.58
CA PRO A 243 -7.27 -3.85 0.94
C PRO A 243 -7.00 -4.86 2.07
N ILE A 244 -5.99 -5.70 1.86
CA ILE A 244 -5.44 -6.64 2.84
C ILE A 244 -4.05 -6.14 3.19
N VAL A 245 -3.91 -5.65 4.42
CA VAL A 245 -2.73 -4.93 4.89
C VAL A 245 -1.91 -5.85 5.77
N PHE A 246 -0.66 -6.07 5.36
CA PHE A 246 0.37 -6.70 6.19
C PHE A 246 1.48 -5.69 6.45
N HIS A 247 2.17 -5.81 7.57
CA HIS A 247 3.37 -5.02 7.82
C HIS A 247 4.60 -5.75 7.32
N ASN A 248 5.38 -5.13 6.42
CA ASN A 248 6.52 -5.74 5.73
C ASN A 248 6.14 -6.94 4.84
N LEU A 249 4.99 -6.84 4.15
CA LEU A 249 4.48 -7.87 3.23
C LEU A 249 5.52 -8.28 2.18
N SER A 250 6.09 -7.28 1.49
CA SER A 250 7.02 -7.50 0.37
C SER A 250 8.34 -8.13 0.81
N GLY A 251 8.69 -8.02 2.10
CA GLY A 251 9.92 -8.54 2.66
C GLY A 251 9.81 -9.97 3.15
N TYR A 252 8.61 -10.44 3.48
CA TYR A 252 8.44 -11.70 4.20
C TYR A 252 7.14 -12.44 3.84
N ASN A 253 5.98 -11.91 4.24
CA ASN A 253 4.69 -12.62 4.19
C ASN A 253 4.22 -12.98 2.77
N SER A 254 4.54 -12.14 1.78
CA SER A 254 4.11 -12.36 0.38
C SER A 254 4.53 -13.71 -0.19
N HIS A 255 5.68 -14.24 0.23
CA HIS A 255 6.22 -15.51 -0.27
C HIS A 255 5.36 -16.73 0.08
N PHE A 256 4.64 -16.68 1.20
CA PHE A 256 3.75 -17.77 1.63
C PHE A 256 2.36 -17.65 0.99
N ILE A 257 1.87 -16.42 0.83
CA ILE A 257 0.48 -16.16 0.47
C ILE A 257 0.26 -16.17 -1.05
N ILE A 258 1.20 -15.63 -1.83
CA ILE A 258 0.95 -15.36 -3.27
C ILE A 258 0.71 -16.63 -4.09
N LYS A 259 1.33 -17.75 -3.70
CA LYS A 259 1.11 -19.03 -4.37
C LYS A 259 -0.29 -19.56 -4.09
N GLU A 260 -0.69 -19.57 -2.82
CA GLU A 260 -1.97 -20.12 -2.39
C GLU A 260 -3.14 -19.30 -2.93
N ILE A 261 -3.07 -17.96 -2.83
CA ILE A 261 -4.12 -17.07 -3.37
C ILE A 261 -4.26 -17.19 -4.90
N ALA A 262 -3.18 -17.59 -5.59
CA ALA A 262 -3.22 -17.81 -7.03
C ALA A 262 -3.96 -19.08 -7.42
N THR A 263 -3.81 -20.14 -6.64
CA THR A 263 -4.31 -21.46 -6.97
C THR A 263 -5.65 -21.82 -6.30
N ALA A 264 -5.97 -21.23 -5.15
CA ALA A 264 -7.11 -21.65 -4.33
C ALA A 264 -8.49 -21.40 -4.97
N PHE A 265 -8.62 -20.39 -5.82
CA PHE A 265 -9.88 -20.13 -6.54
C PHE A 265 -9.65 -19.36 -7.85
N GLU A 266 -10.60 -19.47 -8.77
CA GLU A 266 -10.54 -18.81 -10.08
C GLU A 266 -10.49 -17.28 -9.96
N GLY A 267 -9.71 -16.65 -10.84
CA GLY A 267 -9.48 -15.22 -10.75
C GLY A 267 -8.14 -14.79 -11.31
N ALA A 268 -8.14 -13.73 -12.11
CA ALA A 268 -6.90 -13.09 -12.55
C ALA A 268 -6.13 -12.53 -11.33
N ILE A 269 -4.80 -12.48 -11.46
CA ILE A 269 -3.95 -11.80 -10.49
C ILE A 269 -3.16 -10.72 -11.20
N ASP A 270 -3.33 -9.49 -10.73
CA ASP A 270 -2.48 -8.37 -11.12
C ASP A 270 -1.35 -8.24 -10.12
N VAL A 271 -0.12 -8.15 -10.60
CA VAL A 271 1.06 -8.01 -9.76
C VAL A 271 1.80 -6.74 -10.14
N LEU A 272 2.20 -5.95 -9.14
CA LEU A 272 3.10 -4.82 -9.30
C LEU A 272 4.49 -5.21 -8.77
N PRO A 273 5.37 -5.83 -9.59
CA PRO A 273 6.67 -6.31 -9.15
C PRO A 273 7.70 -5.19 -9.04
N ILE A 274 8.57 -5.28 -8.03
CA ILE A 274 9.86 -4.56 -8.00
C ILE A 274 10.92 -5.41 -8.69
N ASN A 275 10.94 -6.70 -8.38
CA ASN A 275 11.82 -7.70 -8.99
C ASN A 275 11.15 -9.08 -8.91
N LYS A 276 11.86 -10.14 -9.33
CA LYS A 276 11.33 -11.51 -9.36
C LYS A 276 10.89 -12.07 -8.00
N LYS A 277 11.28 -11.45 -6.89
CA LYS A 277 10.97 -11.91 -5.51
C LYS A 277 10.11 -10.92 -4.73
N LYS A 278 10.24 -9.62 -4.99
CA LYS A 278 9.58 -8.56 -4.21
C LYS A 278 8.50 -7.89 -5.04
N TYR A 279 7.29 -7.82 -4.48
CA TYR A 279 6.12 -7.19 -5.09
C TYR A 279 5.69 -5.99 -4.25
N ILE A 280 5.37 -4.86 -4.89
CA ILE A 280 4.82 -3.67 -4.23
C ILE A 280 3.42 -3.98 -3.71
N SER A 281 2.60 -4.57 -4.57
CA SER A 281 1.27 -5.07 -4.25
C SER A 281 0.91 -6.16 -5.26
N PHE A 282 -0.05 -6.99 -4.90
CA PHE A 282 -0.71 -7.90 -5.82
C PHE A 282 -2.21 -7.89 -5.52
N THR A 283 -3.02 -8.03 -6.56
CA THR A 283 -4.48 -7.98 -6.48
C THR A 283 -5.04 -9.26 -7.07
N LYS A 284 -5.82 -9.99 -6.28
CA LYS A 284 -6.59 -11.14 -6.75
C LYS A 284 -7.99 -10.68 -7.09
N HIS A 285 -8.43 -10.92 -8.32
CA HIS A 285 -9.81 -10.72 -8.73
C HIS A 285 -10.61 -11.96 -8.35
N VAL A 286 -11.76 -11.78 -7.72
CA VAL A 286 -12.65 -12.90 -7.39
C VAL A 286 -13.62 -13.05 -8.55
N ASN A 287 -13.34 -14.05 -9.40
CA ASN A 287 -14.21 -14.37 -10.53
C ASN A 287 -15.42 -15.17 -10.04
N GLU A 288 -16.56 -14.94 -10.68
CA GLU A 288 -17.73 -15.78 -10.54
C GLU A 288 -18.09 -16.34 -11.91
N SER A 289 -18.81 -17.46 -11.90
CA SER A 289 -19.26 -18.18 -13.10
C SER A 289 -20.15 -17.33 -14.02
N ASP A 290 -20.74 -16.24 -13.52
CA ASP A 290 -21.58 -15.32 -14.30
C ASP A 290 -20.77 -14.27 -15.08
N ASN A 291 -20.34 -14.68 -16.27
CA ASN A 291 -19.54 -13.96 -17.26
C ASN A 291 -20.11 -12.62 -17.80
N LYS A 292 -21.22 -12.08 -17.27
CA LYS A 292 -21.96 -11.00 -17.96
C LYS A 292 -21.64 -9.56 -17.53
N LYS A 293 -20.93 -9.32 -16.42
CA LYS A 293 -20.57 -7.95 -15.99
C LYS A 293 -19.21 -7.88 -15.30
N TRP A 294 -18.15 -7.70 -16.09
CA TRP A 294 -16.77 -7.43 -15.63
C TRP A 294 -16.61 -6.26 -14.62
N ARG A 295 -17.63 -5.41 -14.45
CA ARG A 295 -17.51 -4.15 -13.69
C ARG A 295 -17.72 -4.27 -12.18
N ASN A 296 -18.16 -5.41 -11.65
CA ASN A 296 -18.55 -5.56 -10.24
C ASN A 296 -17.83 -6.73 -9.52
N HIS A 297 -16.66 -7.14 -9.99
CA HIS A 297 -15.87 -8.16 -9.28
C HIS A 297 -15.17 -7.54 -8.08
N VAL A 298 -15.26 -8.24 -6.95
CA VAL A 298 -14.51 -7.87 -5.75
C VAL A 298 -13.03 -8.17 -5.97
N GLN A 299 -12.19 -7.21 -5.58
CA GLN A 299 -10.75 -7.29 -5.72
C GLN A 299 -10.09 -7.33 -4.35
N LEU A 300 -9.31 -8.37 -4.09
CA LEU A 300 -8.50 -8.50 -2.88
C LEU A 300 -7.11 -7.93 -3.16
N ARG A 301 -6.82 -6.74 -2.64
CA ARG A 301 -5.55 -6.05 -2.90
C ARG A 301 -4.63 -6.14 -1.70
N PHE A 302 -3.51 -6.83 -1.84
CA PHE A 302 -2.51 -6.98 -0.78
C PHE A 302 -1.54 -5.81 -0.81
N ILE A 303 -1.37 -5.15 0.33
CA ILE A 303 -0.58 -3.91 0.48
C ILE A 303 0.41 -4.06 1.64
N ASP A 304 1.62 -3.56 1.43
CA ASP A 304 2.67 -3.48 2.45
C ASP A 304 2.61 -2.15 3.21
N SER A 305 2.24 -2.21 4.49
CA SER A 305 2.21 -1.00 5.33
C SER A 305 3.57 -0.40 5.67
N TYR A 306 4.64 -1.19 5.58
CA TYR A 306 6.00 -0.69 5.83
C TYR A 306 6.43 0.35 4.78
N LYS A 307 5.78 0.37 3.60
CA LYS A 307 6.08 1.34 2.53
C LYS A 307 5.62 2.76 2.84
N PHE A 308 4.62 2.91 3.71
CA PHE A 308 4.12 4.21 4.16
C PHE A 308 4.38 4.46 5.65
N LEU A 309 4.64 3.42 6.45
CA LEU A 309 5.07 3.50 7.84
C LEU A 309 6.40 2.75 8.01
N SER A 310 7.50 3.40 7.63
CA SER A 310 8.85 2.80 7.57
C SER A 310 9.50 2.67 8.95
N SER A 311 8.83 1.99 9.88
CA SER A 311 9.32 1.69 11.22
C SER A 311 8.72 0.39 11.73
N SER A 312 9.31 -0.21 12.76
CA SER A 312 8.75 -1.42 13.38
C SER A 312 7.38 -1.13 14.01
N LEU A 313 6.49 -2.13 14.03
CA LEU A 313 5.20 -2.03 14.72
C LEU A 313 5.35 -1.58 16.18
N ASP A 314 6.38 -2.08 16.88
CA ASP A 314 6.74 -1.69 18.25
C ASP A 314 7.03 -0.18 18.41
N LYS A 315 7.74 0.40 17.44
CA LYS A 315 8.02 1.84 17.44
C LYS A 315 6.79 2.64 17.03
N LEU A 316 5.96 2.12 16.13
CA LEU A 316 4.73 2.79 15.71
C LEU A 316 3.67 2.77 16.81
N SER A 317 3.54 1.66 17.54
CA SER A 317 2.59 1.53 18.65
C SER A 317 3.00 2.38 19.85
N SER A 318 4.30 2.57 20.11
CA SER A 318 4.75 3.42 21.22
C SER A 318 4.42 4.90 21.06
N TYR A 319 4.15 5.37 19.84
CA TYR A 319 3.65 6.73 19.58
C TYR A 319 2.14 6.87 19.83
N LEU A 320 1.41 5.77 19.99
CA LEU A 320 -0.02 5.80 20.25
C LEU A 320 -0.27 5.76 21.76
N ASN A 321 -1.06 6.73 22.22
CA ASN A 321 -1.62 6.64 23.56
C ASN A 321 -2.56 5.43 23.65
N LYS A 322 -2.60 4.79 24.83
CA LYS A 322 -3.40 3.60 25.08
C LYS A 322 -4.91 3.82 24.84
N ASP A 323 -5.42 5.04 25.02
CA ASP A 323 -6.81 5.39 24.70
C ASP A 323 -7.15 5.31 23.19
N LYS A 324 -6.13 5.34 22.33
CA LYS A 324 -6.27 5.22 20.88
C LYS A 324 -6.33 3.77 20.41
N LEU A 325 -5.95 2.81 21.24
CA LEU A 325 -6.03 1.36 20.95
C LEU A 325 -7.47 0.83 21.08
N ARG A 326 -8.44 1.56 20.53
CA ARG A 326 -9.89 1.31 20.70
C ARG A 326 -10.31 -0.07 20.22
N ILE A 327 -9.73 -0.54 19.11
CA ILE A 327 -10.02 -1.86 18.54
C ILE A 327 -9.50 -2.97 19.47
N VAL A 328 -8.23 -2.88 19.87
CA VAL A 328 -7.64 -3.87 20.79
C VAL A 328 -8.39 -3.86 22.12
N ARG A 329 -8.73 -2.67 22.64
CA ARG A 329 -9.50 -2.51 23.87
C ARG A 329 -10.91 -3.11 23.78
N SER A 330 -11.57 -3.06 22.63
CA SER A 330 -12.90 -3.68 22.47
C SER A 330 -12.83 -5.20 22.43
N GLU A 331 -11.80 -5.78 21.78
CA GLU A 331 -11.61 -7.24 21.77
C GLU A 331 -11.27 -7.77 23.18
N PHE A 332 -10.49 -7.01 23.94
CA PHE A 332 -10.09 -7.36 25.31
C PHE A 332 -10.85 -6.57 26.39
N ALA A 333 -12.13 -6.28 26.16
CA ALA A 333 -12.94 -5.46 27.07
C ALA A 333 -13.13 -6.07 28.47
N HIS A 334 -12.93 -7.38 28.60
CA HIS A 334 -13.02 -8.13 29.85
C HIS A 334 -11.77 -7.97 30.74
N LEU A 335 -10.65 -7.47 30.20
CA LEU A 335 -9.39 -7.32 30.93
C LEU A 335 -9.36 -6.03 31.74
N SER A 336 -8.70 -6.10 32.91
CA SER A 336 -8.40 -4.90 33.70
C SER A 336 -7.44 -3.97 32.92
N THR A 337 -7.34 -2.70 33.32
CA THR A 337 -6.38 -1.77 32.69
C THR A 337 -4.93 -2.25 32.84
N ASN A 338 -4.57 -2.83 33.98
CA ASN A 338 -3.21 -3.32 34.20
C ASN A 338 -2.90 -4.55 33.33
N ASP A 339 -3.86 -5.47 33.18
CA ASP A 339 -3.68 -6.65 32.34
C ASP A 339 -3.66 -6.28 30.86
N PHE A 340 -4.50 -5.32 30.44
CA PHE A 340 -4.46 -4.78 29.08
C PHE A 340 -3.12 -4.12 28.77
N ASP A 341 -2.61 -3.30 29.68
CA ASP A 341 -1.32 -2.63 29.54
C ASP A 341 -0.18 -3.64 29.38
N LEU A 342 -0.25 -4.76 30.08
CA LEU A 342 0.70 -5.85 29.95
C LEU A 342 0.68 -6.47 28.54
N LEU A 343 -0.49 -6.64 27.92
CA LEU A 343 -0.63 -7.21 26.56
C LEU A 343 -0.29 -6.24 25.43
N THR A 344 -0.28 -4.93 25.69
CA THR A 344 0.08 -3.94 24.65
C THR A 344 1.58 -3.86 24.36
N ALA A 345 2.41 -4.49 25.21
CA ALA A 345 3.84 -4.58 25.00
C ALA A 345 4.20 -5.68 23.98
N LYS A 346 5.38 -5.57 23.38
CA LYS A 346 5.84 -6.54 22.40
C LYS A 346 6.15 -7.89 23.05
N GLY A 347 5.39 -8.92 22.67
CA GLY A 347 5.68 -10.32 23.00
C GLY A 347 6.95 -10.83 22.30
N ARG A 348 7.70 -11.71 22.98
CA ARG A 348 8.83 -12.46 22.41
C ARG A 348 8.47 -13.93 22.38
N VAL A 349 8.55 -14.57 21.21
CA VAL A 349 8.28 -16.01 21.03
C VAL A 349 9.57 -16.71 20.57
N PRO A 350 9.92 -17.88 21.14
CA PRO A 350 11.14 -18.60 20.77
C PRO A 350 10.97 -19.35 19.44
N LEU A 351 11.54 -18.79 18.36
CA LEU A 351 11.32 -19.22 16.98
C LEU A 351 12.08 -20.50 16.55
N ARG A 352 13.08 -20.95 17.31
CA ARG A 352 13.97 -22.06 16.92
C ARG A 352 13.51 -23.39 17.51
N VAL A 353 13.24 -24.39 16.65
CA VAL A 353 12.56 -25.63 17.08
C VAL A 353 12.96 -26.87 16.28
N ARG A 354 12.95 -28.06 16.92
CA ARG A 354 12.83 -29.37 16.25
C ARG A 354 11.35 -29.80 16.18
N GLY A 355 10.66 -29.43 15.11
CA GLY A 355 9.28 -29.89 14.82
C GLY A 355 8.18 -28.99 15.39
N LEU A 356 7.24 -28.62 14.51
CA LEU A 356 6.20 -27.61 14.78
C LEU A 356 5.21 -28.02 15.88
N ARG A 357 4.58 -29.18 15.72
CA ARG A 357 3.45 -29.63 16.54
C ARG A 357 3.82 -29.84 18.02
N ARG A 358 4.97 -30.46 18.26
CA ARG A 358 5.45 -30.75 19.62
C ARG A 358 5.71 -29.51 20.46
N LYS A 359 6.12 -28.39 19.83
CA LYS A 359 6.48 -27.18 20.58
C LYS A 359 5.31 -26.25 20.84
N ILE A 360 4.32 -26.20 19.94
CA ILE A 360 3.09 -25.45 20.21
C ILE A 360 2.36 -26.06 21.42
N GLU A 361 2.44 -27.37 21.59
CA GLU A 361 1.88 -28.12 22.71
C GLU A 361 2.75 -28.07 23.99
N ASP A 362 3.93 -27.41 23.96
CA ASP A 362 4.81 -27.32 25.13
C ASP A 362 4.10 -26.56 26.26
N THR A 363 3.98 -27.21 27.41
CA THR A 363 3.26 -26.68 28.59
C THR A 363 4.11 -25.81 29.50
N ARG A 364 5.34 -25.51 29.08
CA ARG A 364 6.31 -24.71 29.84
C ARG A 364 6.88 -23.63 28.96
N LEU A 365 7.01 -22.41 29.52
CA LEU A 365 7.77 -21.36 28.88
C LEU A 365 9.25 -21.81 28.76
N PRO A 366 9.84 -21.83 27.55
CA PRO A 366 11.23 -22.23 27.37
C PRO A 366 12.19 -21.32 28.15
N PRO A 367 13.37 -21.82 28.54
CA PRO A 367 14.35 -21.02 29.25
C PRO A 367 14.95 -19.93 28.33
N ARG A 368 15.51 -18.87 28.92
CA ARG A 368 15.98 -17.66 28.21
C ARG A 368 16.92 -17.96 27.04
N GLU A 369 17.77 -18.97 27.18
CA GLU A 369 18.74 -19.42 26.18
C GLU A 369 18.06 -19.91 24.89
N SER A 370 16.82 -20.41 25.00
CA SER A 370 16.03 -20.87 23.85
C SER A 370 15.52 -19.75 22.96
N PHE A 371 15.63 -18.50 23.40
CA PHE A 371 15.28 -17.30 22.62
C PHE A 371 16.45 -16.74 21.81
N TYR A 372 17.58 -17.44 21.78
CA TYR A 372 18.74 -17.04 20.99
C TYR A 372 18.40 -16.85 19.51
N SER A 373 18.68 -15.65 18.99
CA SER A 373 18.52 -15.31 17.59
C SER A 373 19.86 -15.37 16.87
N SER A 374 20.01 -16.31 15.95
CA SER A 374 21.22 -16.39 15.10
C SER A 374 21.35 -15.22 14.12
N LEU A 375 20.28 -14.45 13.91
CA LEU A 375 20.28 -13.26 13.04
C LEU A 375 20.93 -12.06 13.73
N THR A 376 20.75 -11.94 15.04
CA THR A 376 21.30 -10.84 15.85
C THR A 376 22.51 -11.26 16.66
N GLY A 377 22.74 -12.57 16.83
CA GLY A 377 23.84 -13.10 17.64
C GLY A 377 23.57 -13.09 19.14
N ASP A 378 22.36 -12.70 19.56
CA ASP A 378 22.03 -12.38 20.95
C ASP A 378 20.82 -13.18 21.47
N THR A 379 20.77 -13.35 22.79
CA THR A 379 19.58 -13.83 23.51
C THR A 379 18.67 -12.65 23.89
N VAL A 380 17.42 -12.96 24.22
CA VAL A 380 16.47 -11.98 24.76
C VAL A 380 17.00 -11.35 26.05
N SER A 381 16.74 -10.06 26.26
CA SER A 381 17.16 -9.36 27.48
C SER A 381 16.47 -9.94 28.72
N GLU A 382 17.05 -9.70 29.90
CA GLU A 382 16.47 -10.18 31.16
C GLU A 382 15.09 -9.56 31.41
N SER A 383 14.92 -8.29 31.06
CA SER A 383 13.64 -7.57 31.18
C SER A 383 12.56 -8.15 30.27
N ASP A 384 12.90 -8.45 29.01
CA ASP A 384 11.97 -9.02 28.04
C ASP A 384 11.57 -10.46 28.45
N TYR A 385 12.50 -11.24 29.00
CA TYR A 385 12.20 -12.58 29.52
C TYR A 385 11.35 -12.53 30.79
N ALA A 386 11.66 -11.63 31.73
CA ALA A 386 10.83 -11.42 32.93
C ALA A 386 9.41 -11.00 32.56
N HIS A 387 9.25 -10.15 31.54
CA HIS A 387 7.95 -9.80 30.99
C HIS A 387 7.20 -11.03 30.42
N ALA A 388 7.87 -11.88 29.63
CA ALA A 388 7.29 -13.12 29.12
C ALA A 388 6.83 -14.08 30.24
N VAL A 389 7.64 -14.23 31.30
CA VAL A 389 7.27 -15.03 32.49
C VAL A 389 6.04 -14.44 33.20
N ASN A 390 6.00 -13.11 33.36
CA ASN A 390 4.87 -12.43 33.98
C ASN A 390 3.59 -12.65 33.17
N VAL A 391 3.62 -12.47 31.84
CA VAL A 391 2.48 -12.76 30.95
C VAL A 391 2.03 -14.21 31.08
N TRP A 392 2.97 -15.17 31.02
CA TRP A 392 2.68 -16.60 31.13
C TRP A 392 1.92 -16.95 32.41
N GLN A 393 2.38 -16.42 33.55
CA GLN A 393 1.78 -16.69 34.85
C GLN A 393 0.48 -15.91 35.06
N ARG A 394 0.45 -14.62 34.71
CA ARG A 394 -0.68 -13.72 34.95
C ARG A 394 -1.93 -14.15 34.19
N PHE A 395 -1.77 -14.64 32.96
CA PHE A 395 -2.87 -15.12 32.12
C PHE A 395 -3.10 -16.63 32.20
N THR A 396 -2.37 -17.33 33.08
CA THR A 396 -2.49 -18.79 33.28
C THR A 396 -2.34 -19.57 31.95
N ILE A 397 -1.36 -19.16 31.14
CA ILE A 397 -1.14 -19.72 29.82
C ILE A 397 -0.69 -21.17 29.95
N ARG A 398 -1.34 -22.07 29.20
CA ARG A 398 -1.12 -23.53 29.32
C ARG A 398 -0.14 -24.06 28.30
N THR A 399 -0.03 -23.42 27.14
CA THR A 399 0.80 -23.91 26.03
C THR A 399 1.53 -22.77 25.33
N LEU A 400 2.67 -23.05 24.70
CA LEU A 400 3.40 -22.05 23.92
C LEU A 400 2.58 -21.54 22.73
N GLY A 401 1.68 -22.37 22.22
CA GLY A 401 0.68 -21.93 21.24
C GLY A 401 -0.20 -20.82 21.79
N GLU A 402 -0.81 -21.02 22.96
CA GLU A 402 -1.67 -20.01 23.60
C GLU A 402 -0.91 -18.72 23.94
N TYR A 403 0.40 -18.81 24.19
CA TYR A 403 1.25 -17.63 24.39
C TYR A 403 1.54 -16.87 23.07
N SER A 404 1.50 -17.57 21.93
CA SER A 404 1.75 -16.98 20.62
C SER A 404 0.52 -16.35 19.99
N ASP A 405 -0.67 -16.79 20.38
CA ASP A 405 -1.95 -16.23 19.94
C ASP A 405 -2.28 -14.95 20.72
#